data_AF-A0A0S4WUH6-F1
#
_entry.id   AF-A0A0S4WUH6-F1
#
_cell.length_a   1.000
_cell.length_b   1.000
_cell.length_c   1.000
_cell.angle_alpha   90.00
_cell.angle_beta   90.00
_cell.angle_gamma   90.00
#
_symmetry.space_group_name_H-M   'P 1'
#
loop_
_entity.id
_entity.type
_entity.pdbx_description
1 polymer ?
#
loop_
_entity_poly.entity_id
_entity_poly.type
_entity_poly.pdbx_seq_one_letter_code
_entity_poly.pdbx_strand_id
1 'polypeptide(L)'
;MDLARKQYPALTGYLERLEAAYRSNTTPDPIEDIDHLAAIIKGLNIADPMLNLHFDKICAEDTPEKIREYVLAQKLEAELRLEPRQRSSNGWREIIDDGGHGVAIDVRCSQSSNDVSIFLIESLAEDSKSLKGLRGKTWNRVLKTITSDIQAKLGPSTPPVRLRMTFFATNTRKSADGGSIFALSAAKKMASDPHIHGLQRITLRMVAGGRRYKEQITVADERTAAMLLPPSLYKHTTSKRVLEEYSATRPIGGISAGDRLVGKVNKKGQTLLERYAAHEIRRLEPYAPHEIQRRGRSVHYQVLRPYSNSYEAKSR
;
A
#
# COMPACT_ATOMS: atom_id res chain seq x y z
N MET A 1 -12.14 -11.93 25.84
CA MET A 1 -10.96 -12.66 25.36
C MET A 1 -11.24 -14.15 25.14
N ASP A 2 -11.99 -14.81 26.02
CA ASP A 2 -12.22 -16.27 25.91
C ASP A 2 -12.94 -16.73 24.64
N LEU A 3 -13.89 -15.95 24.11
CA LEU A 3 -14.55 -16.29 22.84
C LEU A 3 -13.59 -16.18 21.64
N ALA A 4 -12.75 -15.13 21.61
CA ALA A 4 -11.77 -14.93 20.55
C ALA A 4 -10.69 -16.02 20.56
N ARG A 5 -10.21 -16.42 21.75
CA ARG A 5 -9.26 -17.54 21.90
C ARG A 5 -9.84 -18.88 21.42
N LYS A 6 -11.14 -19.10 21.61
CA LYS A 6 -11.83 -20.30 21.11
C LYS A 6 -12.03 -20.27 19.59
N GLN A 7 -12.37 -19.12 19.02
CA GLN A 7 -12.69 -18.99 17.60
C GLN A 7 -11.46 -18.81 16.70
N TYR A 8 -10.40 -18.18 17.22
CA TYR A 8 -9.18 -17.84 16.46
C TYR A 8 -7.90 -18.12 17.27
N PRO A 9 -7.68 -19.36 17.73
CA PRO A 9 -6.58 -19.69 18.65
C PRO A 9 -5.19 -19.31 18.11
N ALA A 10 -4.92 -19.56 16.83
CA ALA A 10 -3.65 -19.22 16.20
C ALA A 10 -3.38 -17.71 16.17
N LEU A 11 -4.37 -16.92 15.74
CA LEU A 11 -4.27 -15.45 15.73
C LEU A 11 -4.11 -14.88 17.14
N THR A 12 -4.81 -15.44 18.14
CA THR A 12 -4.62 -15.00 19.53
C THR A 12 -3.24 -15.35 20.08
N GLY A 13 -2.68 -16.52 19.71
CA GLY A 13 -1.31 -16.88 20.08
C GLY A 13 -0.27 -15.99 19.39
N TYR A 14 -0.51 -15.61 18.12
CA TYR A 14 0.33 -14.65 17.43
C TYR A 14 0.27 -13.26 18.07
N LEU A 15 -0.92 -12.79 18.47
CA LEU A 15 -1.07 -11.54 19.21
C LEU A 15 -0.27 -11.56 20.52
N GLU A 16 -0.31 -12.65 21.29
CA GLU A 16 0.46 -12.79 22.53
C GLU A 16 1.98 -12.71 22.26
N ARG A 17 2.47 -13.30 21.16
CA ARG A 17 3.87 -13.16 20.71
C ARG A 17 4.20 -11.73 20.29
N LEU A 18 3.33 -11.07 19.54
CA LEU A 18 3.50 -9.67 19.14
C LEU A 18 3.60 -8.76 20.37
N GLU A 19 2.75 -8.96 21.37
CA GLU A 19 2.80 -8.20 22.61
C GLU A 19 4.08 -8.44 23.41
N ALA A 20 4.52 -9.71 23.50
CA ALA A 20 5.76 -10.06 24.18
C ALA A 20 6.98 -9.45 23.46
N ALA A 21 7.05 -9.54 22.14
CA ALA A 21 8.10 -8.95 21.32
C ALA A 21 8.13 -7.42 21.46
N TYR A 22 6.96 -6.77 21.42
CA TYR A 22 6.84 -5.33 21.61
C TYR A 22 7.34 -4.87 22.99
N ARG A 23 7.00 -5.60 24.07
CA ARG A 23 7.47 -5.28 25.44
C ARG A 23 8.97 -5.51 25.60
N SER A 24 9.51 -6.53 24.96
CA SER A 24 10.93 -6.89 24.99
C SER A 24 11.79 -6.10 24.00
N ASN A 25 11.18 -5.22 23.20
CA ASN A 25 11.83 -4.47 22.13
C ASN A 25 12.56 -5.37 21.10
N THR A 26 11.96 -6.52 20.79
CA THR A 26 12.45 -7.49 19.80
C THR A 26 11.49 -7.58 18.62
N THR A 27 11.97 -8.10 17.49
CA THR A 27 11.09 -8.51 16.39
C THR A 27 10.48 -9.87 16.74
N PRO A 28 9.18 -10.10 16.48
CA PRO A 28 8.58 -11.43 16.60
C PRO A 28 9.23 -12.40 15.59
N ASP A 29 9.46 -13.64 16.00
CA ASP A 29 9.98 -14.70 15.13
C ASP A 29 9.18 -16.00 15.37
N PRO A 30 8.49 -16.56 14.37
CA PRO A 30 8.31 -16.04 13.00
C PRO A 30 7.36 -14.84 12.91
N ILE A 31 7.42 -14.12 11.79
CA ILE A 31 6.41 -13.11 11.39
C ILE A 31 5.31 -13.80 10.59
N GLU A 32 4.08 -13.78 11.11
CA GLU A 32 2.93 -14.52 10.56
C GLU A 32 1.82 -13.56 10.08
N ASP A 33 2.14 -12.29 9.84
CA ASP A 33 1.15 -11.28 9.42
C ASP A 33 0.37 -11.73 8.17
N ILE A 34 1.04 -12.39 7.22
CA ILE A 34 0.43 -12.86 5.97
C ILE A 34 -0.52 -14.04 6.20
N ASP A 35 -0.16 -14.96 7.11
CA ASP A 35 -0.95 -16.16 7.43
C ASP A 35 -2.28 -15.80 8.08
N HIS A 36 -2.33 -14.65 8.76
CA HIS A 36 -3.50 -14.15 9.44
C HIS A 36 -4.26 -13.07 8.68
N LEU A 37 -3.78 -12.67 7.50
CA LEU A 37 -4.31 -11.53 6.75
C LEU A 37 -5.80 -11.70 6.39
N ALA A 38 -6.23 -12.91 6.03
CA ALA A 38 -7.64 -13.19 5.73
C ALA A 38 -8.57 -12.92 6.91
N ALA A 39 -8.19 -13.34 8.13
CA ALA A 39 -8.96 -13.10 9.34
C ALA A 39 -8.98 -11.61 9.71
N ILE A 40 -7.84 -10.93 9.58
CA ILE A 40 -7.71 -9.49 9.82
C ILE A 40 -8.60 -8.70 8.86
N ILE A 41 -8.55 -9.01 7.55
CA ILE A 41 -9.37 -8.36 6.52
C ILE A 41 -10.86 -8.57 6.80
N LYS A 42 -11.28 -9.80 7.15
CA LYS A 42 -12.66 -10.08 7.54
C LYS A 42 -13.10 -9.20 8.70
N GLY A 43 -12.31 -9.12 9.78
CA GLY A 43 -12.60 -8.26 10.92
C GLY A 43 -12.66 -6.78 10.56
N LEU A 44 -11.75 -6.31 9.70
CA LEU A 44 -11.72 -4.93 9.23
C LEU A 44 -12.94 -4.57 8.38
N ASN A 45 -13.39 -5.45 7.48
CA ASN A 45 -14.58 -5.21 6.66
C ASN A 45 -15.88 -5.30 7.48
N ILE A 46 -15.92 -6.09 8.56
CA ILE A 46 -17.07 -6.08 9.49
C ILE A 46 -17.12 -4.75 10.24
N ALA A 47 -15.97 -4.26 10.71
CA ALA A 47 -15.88 -3.01 11.46
C ALA A 47 -16.11 -1.76 10.58
N ASP A 48 -15.74 -1.85 9.31
CA ASP A 48 -15.89 -0.78 8.32
C ASP A 48 -16.23 -1.40 6.95
N PRO A 49 -17.52 -1.63 6.65
CA PRO A 49 -17.94 -2.20 5.35
C PRO A 49 -17.53 -1.35 4.15
N MET A 50 -17.34 -0.04 4.35
CA MET A 50 -16.90 0.88 3.30
C MET A 50 -15.43 0.72 2.96
N LEU A 51 -14.66 -0.02 3.77
CA LEU A 51 -13.29 -0.35 3.47
C LEU A 51 -13.19 -1.24 2.22
N ASN A 52 -14.13 -2.20 2.08
CA ASN A 52 -14.21 -3.13 0.95
C ASN A 52 -12.83 -3.70 0.59
N LEU A 53 -12.14 -4.24 1.59
CA LEU A 53 -10.77 -4.73 1.48
C LEU A 53 -10.74 -6.19 1.05
N HIS A 54 -9.87 -6.51 0.10
CA HIS A 54 -9.62 -7.87 -0.36
C HIS A 54 -8.14 -8.21 -0.26
N PHE A 55 -7.82 -9.49 -0.48
CA PHE A 55 -6.46 -9.96 -0.59
C PHE A 55 -6.30 -10.74 -1.89
N ASP A 56 -5.19 -10.53 -2.57
CA ASP A 56 -4.81 -11.28 -3.76
C ASP A 56 -3.32 -11.59 -3.75
N LYS A 57 -2.91 -12.57 -4.58
CA LYS A 57 -1.51 -12.90 -4.81
C LYS A 57 -1.24 -12.89 -6.31
N ILE A 58 -0.26 -12.08 -6.71
CA ILE A 58 0.11 -11.93 -8.11
C ILE A 58 1.50 -12.53 -8.32
N CYS A 59 1.61 -13.49 -9.25
CA CYS A 59 2.88 -14.08 -9.63
C CYS A 59 3.29 -13.66 -11.04
N ALA A 60 4.59 -13.47 -11.22
CA ALA A 60 5.18 -13.12 -12.52
C ALA A 60 4.97 -14.20 -13.59
N GLU A 61 4.62 -15.44 -13.22
CA GLU A 61 4.40 -16.56 -14.15
C GLU A 61 2.91 -16.88 -14.37
N ASP A 62 1.99 -16.14 -13.76
CA ASP A 62 0.56 -16.42 -13.88
C ASP A 62 0.04 -16.26 -15.32
N THR A 63 -0.68 -17.27 -15.78
CA THR A 63 -1.30 -17.32 -17.12
C THR A 63 -2.45 -16.31 -17.24
N PRO A 64 -2.88 -15.96 -18.46
CA PRO A 64 -4.05 -15.10 -18.64
C PRO A 64 -5.30 -15.63 -17.93
N GLU A 65 -5.51 -16.94 -17.91
CA GLU A 65 -6.63 -17.58 -17.20
C GLU A 65 -6.53 -17.35 -15.70
N LYS A 66 -5.32 -17.52 -15.13
CA LYS A 66 -5.10 -17.26 -13.70
C LYS A 66 -5.29 -15.79 -13.34
N ILE A 67 -4.84 -14.88 -14.20
CA ILE A 67 -5.05 -13.43 -14.01
C ILE A 67 -6.54 -13.07 -14.00
N ARG A 68 -7.41 -13.79 -14.74
CA ARG A 68 -8.87 -13.56 -14.70
C ARG A 68 -9.51 -14.00 -13.38
N GLU A 69 -8.86 -14.87 -12.61
CA GLU A 69 -9.33 -15.31 -11.30
C GLU A 69 -9.00 -14.30 -10.19
N TYR A 70 -8.14 -13.33 -10.45
CA TYR A 70 -7.80 -12.29 -9.49
C TYR A 70 -9.03 -11.51 -9.04
N VAL A 71 -9.05 -11.14 -7.76
CA VAL A 71 -10.10 -10.29 -7.19
C VAL A 71 -10.18 -8.97 -7.93
N LEU A 72 -9.02 -8.38 -8.26
CA LEU A 72 -8.93 -7.17 -9.07
C LEU A 72 -9.66 -7.33 -10.41
N ALA A 73 -9.45 -8.43 -11.12
CA ALA A 73 -10.06 -8.70 -12.42
C ALA A 73 -11.58 -8.87 -12.30
N GLN A 74 -12.03 -9.73 -11.39
CA GLN A 74 -13.45 -10.03 -11.18
C GLN A 74 -14.24 -8.81 -10.73
N LYS A 75 -13.69 -7.98 -9.82
CA LYS A 75 -14.35 -6.76 -9.35
C LYS A 75 -14.37 -5.67 -10.43
N LEU A 76 -13.30 -5.51 -11.20
CA LEU A 76 -13.28 -4.59 -12.33
C LEU A 76 -14.34 -4.97 -13.38
N GLU A 77 -14.43 -6.26 -13.70
CA GLU A 77 -15.46 -6.77 -14.62
C GLU A 77 -16.86 -6.49 -14.09
N ALA A 78 -17.13 -6.78 -12.81
CA ALA A 78 -18.42 -6.54 -12.19
C ALA A 78 -18.81 -5.04 -12.21
N GLU A 79 -17.90 -4.15 -11.81
CA GLU A 79 -18.15 -2.70 -11.79
C GLU A 79 -18.30 -2.12 -13.22
N LEU A 80 -17.50 -2.58 -14.18
CA LEU A 80 -17.55 -2.04 -15.54
C LEU A 80 -18.75 -2.55 -16.35
N ARG A 81 -19.40 -3.64 -15.93
CA ARG A 81 -20.70 -4.10 -16.46
C ARG A 81 -21.87 -3.23 -16.00
N LEU A 82 -21.74 -2.53 -14.88
CA LEU A 82 -22.77 -1.61 -14.41
C LEU A 82 -22.79 -0.34 -15.26
N GLU A 83 -23.98 0.26 -15.39
CA GLU A 83 -24.10 1.61 -15.93
C GLU A 83 -23.22 2.57 -15.10
N PRO A 84 -22.51 3.53 -15.71
CA PRO A 84 -21.52 4.35 -15.00
C PRO A 84 -22.04 4.98 -13.71
N ARG A 85 -23.30 5.44 -13.68
CA ARG A 85 -23.92 6.08 -12.50
C ARG A 85 -24.23 5.12 -11.35
N GLN A 86 -24.27 3.81 -11.61
CA GLN A 86 -24.55 2.77 -10.60
C GLN A 86 -23.29 2.27 -9.90
N ARG A 87 -22.10 2.59 -10.43
CA ARG A 87 -20.80 2.15 -9.90
C ARG A 87 -20.50 2.75 -8.54
N SER A 88 -19.73 2.01 -7.73
CA SER A 88 -19.33 2.46 -6.40
C SER A 88 -18.46 3.73 -6.46
N SER A 89 -18.91 4.81 -5.82
CA SER A 89 -18.13 6.05 -5.69
C SER A 89 -16.91 5.90 -4.77
N ASN A 90 -16.96 4.91 -3.88
CA ASN A 90 -15.94 4.71 -2.85
C ASN A 90 -14.87 3.70 -3.25
N GLY A 91 -15.10 2.96 -4.34
CA GLY A 91 -14.16 1.97 -4.84
C GLY A 91 -13.97 0.80 -3.86
N TRP A 92 -12.80 0.16 -3.97
CA TRP A 92 -12.37 -0.91 -3.08
C TRP A 92 -10.86 -0.92 -2.93
N ARG A 93 -10.37 -1.72 -1.98
CA ARG A 93 -8.95 -1.79 -1.63
C ARG A 93 -8.52 -3.23 -1.70
N GLU A 94 -7.26 -3.45 -2.03
CA GLU A 94 -6.67 -4.78 -2.00
C GLU A 94 -5.32 -4.73 -1.30
N ILE A 95 -5.00 -5.79 -0.57
CA ILE A 95 -3.63 -6.11 -0.23
C ILE A 95 -3.15 -7.14 -1.25
N ILE A 96 -2.00 -6.90 -1.87
CA ILE A 96 -1.44 -7.82 -2.85
C ILE A 96 -0.09 -8.29 -2.36
N ASP A 97 0.10 -9.61 -2.31
CA ASP A 97 1.42 -10.22 -2.26
C ASP A 97 1.93 -10.38 -3.69
N ASP A 98 2.97 -9.62 -4.06
CA ASP A 98 3.56 -9.65 -5.40
C ASP A 98 5.01 -10.14 -5.43
N GLY A 99 5.43 -10.93 -4.44
CA GLY A 99 6.75 -11.56 -4.41
C GLY A 99 7.43 -11.60 -3.06
N GLY A 100 6.67 -11.63 -1.95
CA GLY A 100 7.21 -11.79 -0.59
C GLY A 100 6.94 -10.62 0.36
N HIS A 101 6.25 -9.57 -0.07
CA HIS A 101 5.73 -8.54 0.83
C HIS A 101 4.39 -7.97 0.33
N GLY A 102 3.54 -7.58 1.27
CA GLY A 102 2.24 -6.99 0.96
C GLY A 102 2.34 -5.54 0.52
N VAL A 103 1.61 -5.17 -0.54
CA VAL A 103 1.35 -3.78 -0.95
C VAL A 103 -0.13 -3.47 -0.92
N ALA A 104 -0.47 -2.19 -0.79
CA ALA A 104 -1.86 -1.74 -0.77
C ALA A 104 -2.27 -1.15 -2.11
N ILE A 105 -3.45 -1.49 -2.59
CA ILE A 105 -4.08 -0.90 -3.76
C ILE A 105 -5.40 -0.21 -3.38
N ASP A 106 -5.69 0.95 -3.97
CA ASP A 106 -7.02 1.58 -4.00
C ASP A 106 -7.48 1.72 -5.46
N VAL A 107 -8.64 1.15 -5.76
CA VAL A 107 -9.21 1.11 -7.11
C VAL A 107 -10.49 1.92 -7.15
N ARG A 108 -10.61 2.79 -8.15
CA ARG A 108 -11.83 3.58 -8.40
C ARG A 108 -12.22 3.58 -9.87
N CYS A 109 -13.46 3.21 -10.13
CA CYS A 109 -14.07 3.33 -11.45
C CYS A 109 -14.70 4.72 -11.61
N SER A 110 -14.62 5.25 -12.83
CA SER A 110 -15.32 6.47 -13.21
C SER A 110 -16.83 6.23 -13.24
N GLN A 111 -17.58 7.20 -12.73
CA GLN A 111 -19.05 7.21 -12.78
C GLN A 111 -19.60 7.85 -14.07
N SER A 112 -18.73 8.15 -15.05
CA SER A 112 -19.11 8.77 -16.33
C SER A 112 -18.48 8.13 -17.56
N SER A 113 -17.56 7.17 -17.40
CA SER A 113 -16.78 6.56 -18.49
C SER A 113 -16.20 5.22 -18.05
N ASN A 114 -15.60 4.45 -18.97
CA ASN A 114 -14.92 3.18 -18.65
C ASN A 114 -13.47 3.38 -18.19
N ASP A 115 -13.24 4.47 -17.46
CA ASP A 115 -11.92 4.83 -16.92
C ASP A 115 -11.79 4.33 -15.49
N VAL A 116 -10.62 3.80 -15.15
CA VAL A 116 -10.32 3.31 -13.82
C VAL A 116 -8.99 3.88 -13.37
N SER A 117 -8.94 4.36 -12.13
CA SER A 117 -7.72 4.81 -11.47
C SER A 117 -7.35 3.83 -10.36
N ILE A 118 -6.10 3.39 -10.37
CA ILE A 118 -5.52 2.38 -9.48
C ILE A 118 -4.30 3.01 -8.83
N PHE A 119 -4.30 3.18 -7.51
CA PHE A 119 -3.13 3.62 -6.77
C PHE A 119 -2.53 2.44 -6.02
N LEU A 120 -1.23 2.20 -6.18
CA LEU A 120 -0.48 1.21 -5.41
C LEU A 120 0.49 1.95 -4.50
N ILE A 121 0.44 1.65 -3.20
CA ILE A 121 1.34 2.19 -2.19
C ILE A 121 2.35 1.11 -1.80
N GLU A 122 3.61 1.36 -2.12
CA GLU A 122 4.76 0.58 -1.69
C GLU A 122 5.42 1.25 -0.48
N SER A 123 5.66 0.45 0.56
CA SER A 123 6.28 0.92 1.80
C SER A 123 7.81 0.95 1.71
N LEU A 124 8.41 0.11 0.87
CA LEU A 124 9.85 0.11 0.65
C LEU A 124 10.31 1.28 -0.23
N ALA A 125 11.62 1.54 -0.21
CA ALA A 125 12.25 2.28 -1.29
C ALA A 125 12.19 1.44 -2.56
N GLU A 126 11.65 2.01 -3.63
CA GLU A 126 11.83 1.49 -4.97
C GLU A 126 12.31 2.62 -5.87
N ASP A 127 13.35 2.35 -6.65
CA ASP A 127 13.75 3.25 -7.70
C ASP A 127 12.94 2.98 -8.97
N SER A 128 12.85 4.00 -9.83
CA SER A 128 12.12 3.89 -11.10
C SER A 128 12.65 2.78 -12.01
N LYS A 129 13.89 2.31 -11.82
CA LYS A 129 14.50 1.22 -12.58
C LYS A 129 13.96 -0.15 -12.14
N SER A 130 13.85 -0.39 -10.83
CA SER A 130 13.28 -1.62 -10.27
C SER A 130 11.82 -1.81 -10.71
N LEU A 131 11.04 -0.73 -10.73
CA LEU A 131 9.67 -0.73 -11.24
C LEU A 131 9.57 -0.82 -12.77
N LYS A 132 10.60 -0.42 -13.53
CA LYS A 132 10.71 -0.72 -14.97
C LYS A 132 11.22 -2.15 -15.24
N GLY A 133 11.60 -2.88 -14.20
CA GLY A 133 12.07 -4.27 -14.24
C GLY A 133 10.94 -5.29 -14.27
N LEU A 134 11.15 -6.45 -13.62
CA LEU A 134 10.23 -7.59 -13.64
C LEU A 134 8.84 -7.24 -13.06
N ARG A 135 8.80 -6.43 -11.99
CA ARG A 135 7.55 -6.01 -11.35
C ARG A 135 6.67 -5.18 -12.29
N GLY A 136 7.25 -4.20 -12.98
CA GLY A 136 6.52 -3.42 -14.00
C GLY A 136 6.07 -4.24 -15.19
N LYS A 137 6.88 -5.22 -15.64
CA LYS A 137 6.47 -6.15 -16.71
C LYS A 137 5.28 -7.00 -16.27
N THR A 138 5.31 -7.52 -15.05
CA THR A 138 4.23 -8.31 -14.45
C THR A 138 2.93 -7.50 -14.42
N TRP A 139 2.96 -6.30 -13.83
CA TRP A 139 1.80 -5.43 -13.75
C TRP A 139 1.28 -4.96 -15.11
N ASN A 140 2.18 -4.66 -16.06
CA ASN A 140 1.76 -4.34 -17.43
C ASN A 140 1.03 -5.53 -18.08
N ARG A 141 1.50 -6.76 -17.88
CA ARG A 141 0.82 -7.96 -18.36
C ARG A 141 -0.54 -8.12 -17.72
N VAL A 142 -0.62 -8.03 -16.39
CA VAL A 142 -1.88 -8.13 -15.63
C VAL A 142 -2.90 -7.11 -16.13
N LEU A 143 -2.54 -5.83 -16.18
CA LEU A 143 -3.46 -4.78 -16.60
C LEU A 143 -3.88 -4.92 -18.07
N LYS A 144 -2.98 -5.32 -18.98
CA LYS A 144 -3.34 -5.58 -20.38
C LYS A 144 -4.31 -6.75 -20.50
N THR A 145 -4.04 -7.86 -19.82
CA THR A 145 -4.93 -9.03 -19.83
C THR A 145 -6.31 -8.67 -19.32
N ILE A 146 -6.41 -7.97 -18.18
CA ILE A 146 -7.69 -7.53 -17.61
C ILE A 146 -8.40 -6.56 -18.55
N THR A 147 -7.71 -5.54 -19.08
CA THR A 147 -8.31 -4.58 -20.03
C THR A 147 -8.87 -5.28 -21.27
N SER A 148 -8.09 -6.17 -21.89
CA SER A 148 -8.51 -6.88 -23.10
C SER A 148 -9.68 -7.82 -22.85
N ASP A 149 -9.65 -8.55 -21.73
CA ASP A 149 -10.72 -9.48 -21.34
C ASP A 149 -12.04 -8.74 -21.10
N ILE A 150 -12.02 -7.67 -20.32
CA ILE A 150 -13.22 -6.86 -20.05
C ILE A 150 -13.71 -6.19 -21.33
N GLN A 151 -12.83 -5.62 -22.15
CA GLN A 151 -13.22 -4.98 -23.41
C GLN A 151 -13.91 -5.97 -24.36
N ALA A 152 -13.41 -7.21 -24.45
CA ALA A 152 -14.04 -8.25 -25.26
C ALA A 152 -15.44 -8.61 -24.74
N LYS A 153 -15.60 -8.72 -23.42
CA LYS A 153 -16.89 -9.01 -22.77
C LYS A 153 -17.92 -7.88 -22.89
N LEU A 154 -17.47 -6.61 -22.93
CA LEU A 154 -18.35 -5.46 -23.11
C LEU A 154 -18.74 -5.21 -24.57
N GLY A 155 -18.06 -5.82 -25.53
CA GLY A 155 -18.33 -5.70 -26.96
C GLY A 155 -17.69 -4.48 -27.64
N PRO A 156 -17.62 -4.50 -28.99
CA PRO A 156 -16.86 -3.52 -29.78
C PRO A 156 -17.50 -2.13 -29.85
N SER A 157 -18.81 -2.01 -29.59
CA SER A 157 -19.53 -0.74 -29.56
C SER A 157 -19.34 0.05 -28.26
N THR A 158 -18.76 -0.58 -27.23
CA THR A 158 -18.59 0.02 -25.91
C THR A 158 -17.34 0.92 -25.87
N PRO A 159 -17.40 2.11 -25.25
CA PRO A 159 -16.23 2.98 -25.13
C PRO A 159 -15.02 2.26 -24.52
N PRO A 160 -13.78 2.60 -24.93
CA PRO A 160 -12.58 1.92 -24.50
C PRO A 160 -12.42 1.84 -22.97
N VAL A 161 -12.11 0.65 -22.46
CA VAL A 161 -11.70 0.44 -21.07
C VAL A 161 -10.27 0.98 -20.90
N ARG A 162 -10.09 1.93 -19.98
CA ARG A 162 -8.77 2.54 -19.71
C ARG A 162 -8.43 2.39 -18.23
N LEU A 163 -7.55 1.43 -17.94
CA LEU A 163 -7.01 1.23 -16.59
C LEU A 163 -5.75 2.07 -16.43
N ARG A 164 -5.70 2.92 -15.40
CA ARG A 164 -4.55 3.78 -15.10
C ARG A 164 -4.00 3.45 -13.74
N MET A 165 -2.75 2.99 -13.68
CA MET A 165 -2.09 2.65 -12.43
C MET A 165 -0.98 3.64 -12.08
N THR A 166 -0.93 4.06 -10.82
CA THR A 166 0.16 4.88 -10.26
C THR A 166 0.80 4.15 -9.09
N PHE A 167 2.09 3.85 -9.20
CA PHE A 167 2.91 3.29 -8.14
C PHE A 167 3.49 4.43 -7.31
N PHE A 168 3.31 4.39 -5.99
CA PHE A 168 3.91 5.32 -5.06
C PHE A 168 4.89 4.58 -4.16
N ALA A 169 6.19 4.82 -4.35
CA ALA A 169 7.21 4.34 -3.43
C ALA A 169 7.33 5.35 -2.27
N THR A 170 6.97 4.94 -1.06
CA THR A 170 6.93 5.86 0.09
C THR A 170 8.18 5.79 0.95
N ASN A 171 8.96 4.69 0.86
CA ASN A 171 10.15 4.46 1.66
C ASN A 171 9.90 4.55 3.19
N THR A 172 8.65 4.32 3.60
CA THR A 172 8.21 4.37 5.00
C THR A 172 8.71 3.18 5.81
N ARG A 173 9.04 2.07 5.16
CA ARG A 173 9.58 0.84 5.74
C ARG A 173 11.03 0.66 5.32
N LYS A 174 11.93 0.47 6.30
CA LYS A 174 13.36 0.15 6.08
C LYS A 174 13.69 -1.33 6.31
N SER A 175 12.94 -2.00 7.16
CA SER A 175 13.10 -3.44 7.45
C SER A 175 12.38 -4.31 6.42
N ALA A 176 12.80 -5.55 6.25
CA ALA A 176 12.03 -6.55 5.48
C ALA A 176 10.69 -6.89 6.17
N ASP A 177 10.58 -6.63 7.47
CA ASP A 177 9.46 -7.02 8.33
C ASP A 177 8.26 -6.05 8.24
N GLY A 178 7.05 -6.57 8.51
CA GLY A 178 5.84 -5.76 8.71
C GLY A 178 5.15 -5.26 7.44
N GLY A 179 5.53 -5.75 6.25
CA GLY A 179 4.97 -5.28 4.97
C GLY A 179 3.44 -5.32 4.91
N SER A 180 2.84 -6.42 5.38
CA SER A 180 1.38 -6.57 5.46
C SER A 180 0.73 -5.51 6.36
N ILE A 181 1.35 -5.14 7.48
CA ILE A 181 0.83 -4.11 8.39
C ILE A 181 0.91 -2.72 7.76
N PHE A 182 2.00 -2.40 7.06
CA PHE A 182 2.09 -1.17 6.27
C PHE A 182 1.00 -1.10 5.20
N ALA A 183 0.81 -2.19 4.46
CA ALA A 183 -0.21 -2.28 3.43
C ALA A 183 -1.63 -2.13 4.02
N LEU A 184 -1.96 -2.84 5.10
CA LEU A 184 -3.24 -2.69 5.80
C LEU A 184 -3.47 -1.26 6.29
N SER A 185 -2.45 -0.63 6.86
CA SER A 185 -2.53 0.77 7.29
C SER A 185 -2.78 1.70 6.10
N ALA A 186 -2.04 1.51 4.99
CA ALA A 186 -2.20 2.31 3.79
C ALA A 186 -3.60 2.14 3.17
N ALA A 187 -4.11 0.91 3.04
CA ALA A 187 -5.47 0.63 2.55
C ALA A 187 -6.54 1.36 3.37
N LYS A 188 -6.46 1.32 4.70
CA LYS A 188 -7.37 2.05 5.59
C LYS A 188 -7.27 3.57 5.42
N LYS A 189 -6.10 4.10 5.07
CA LYS A 189 -5.93 5.53 4.79
C LYS A 189 -6.42 5.93 3.42
N MET A 190 -6.17 5.13 2.38
CA MET A 190 -6.75 5.34 1.06
C MET A 190 -8.28 5.34 1.08
N ALA A 191 -8.88 4.62 2.04
CA ALA A 191 -10.31 4.56 2.25
C ALA A 191 -10.97 5.80 2.86
N SER A 192 -10.22 6.54 3.67
CA SER A 192 -10.80 7.54 4.58
C SER A 192 -10.19 8.93 4.42
N ASP A 193 -9.04 9.05 3.77
CA ASP A 193 -8.32 10.30 3.63
C ASP A 193 -8.88 11.14 2.46
N PRO A 194 -9.52 12.30 2.71
CA PRO A 194 -10.15 13.10 1.66
C PRO A 194 -9.19 13.53 0.55
N HIS A 195 -7.90 13.69 0.86
CA HIS A 195 -6.91 14.09 -0.13
C HIS A 195 -6.69 12.97 -1.16
N ILE A 196 -6.64 11.71 -0.73
CA ILE A 196 -6.52 10.55 -1.63
C ILE A 196 -7.76 10.46 -2.54
N HIS A 197 -8.95 10.72 -1.99
CA HIS A 197 -10.18 10.79 -2.79
C HIS A 197 -10.13 11.90 -3.84
N GLY A 198 -9.60 13.07 -3.47
CA GLY A 198 -9.36 14.19 -4.38
C GLY A 198 -8.39 13.82 -5.51
N LEU A 199 -7.26 13.21 -5.17
CA LEU A 199 -6.26 12.76 -6.14
C LEU A 199 -6.84 11.74 -7.13
N GLN A 200 -7.55 10.72 -6.65
CA GLN A 200 -8.18 9.71 -7.52
C GLN A 200 -9.17 10.37 -8.50
N ARG A 201 -9.97 11.35 -8.04
CA ARG A 201 -10.89 12.10 -8.89
C ARG A 201 -10.17 12.93 -9.95
N ILE A 202 -9.06 13.57 -9.58
CA ILE A 202 -8.23 14.31 -10.53
C ILE A 202 -7.65 13.35 -11.57
N THR A 203 -7.12 12.20 -11.15
CA THR A 203 -6.60 11.17 -12.06
C THR A 203 -7.67 10.69 -13.03
N LEU A 204 -8.86 10.35 -12.57
CA LEU A 204 -9.97 9.93 -13.44
C LEU A 204 -10.34 11.01 -14.47
N ARG A 205 -10.41 12.29 -14.06
CA ARG A 205 -10.66 13.41 -15.00
C ARG A 205 -9.54 13.56 -16.03
N MET A 206 -8.29 13.37 -15.60
CA MET A 206 -7.13 13.44 -16.49
C MET A 206 -7.12 12.30 -17.53
N VAL A 207 -7.54 11.10 -17.14
CA VAL A 207 -7.72 9.95 -18.06
C VAL A 207 -8.86 10.25 -19.05
N ALA A 208 -10.00 10.74 -18.55
CA ALA A 208 -11.16 11.06 -19.38
C ALA A 208 -10.86 12.17 -20.40
N GLY A 209 -10.14 13.21 -20.00
CA GLY A 209 -9.82 14.39 -20.82
C GLY A 209 -8.79 14.15 -21.94
N GLY A 210 -8.38 12.91 -22.19
CA GLY A 210 -7.53 12.56 -23.34
C GLY A 210 -6.14 13.19 -23.32
N ARG A 211 -5.69 13.73 -22.17
CA ARG A 211 -4.27 14.04 -21.99
C ARG A 211 -3.52 12.75 -22.31
N ARG A 212 -2.64 12.80 -23.30
CA ARG A 212 -1.87 11.65 -23.79
C ARG A 212 -0.94 11.14 -22.69
N TYR A 213 -1.48 10.43 -21.71
CA TYR A 213 -0.70 9.49 -20.93
C TYR A 213 -0.38 8.35 -21.89
N LYS A 214 0.82 8.39 -22.47
CA LYS A 214 1.32 7.33 -23.35
C LYS A 214 1.44 5.99 -22.60
N GLU A 215 1.40 6.01 -21.28
CA GLU A 215 1.69 4.87 -20.42
C GLU A 215 0.46 4.49 -19.60
N GLN A 216 0.19 3.18 -19.49
CA GLN A 216 -0.85 2.61 -18.62
C GLN A 216 -0.45 2.69 -17.15
N ILE A 217 0.85 2.61 -16.88
CA ILE A 217 1.48 2.64 -15.56
C ILE A 217 2.33 3.91 -15.42
N THR A 218 2.31 4.55 -14.26
CA THR A 218 3.26 5.61 -13.91
C THR A 218 3.82 5.38 -12.52
N VAL A 219 5.05 5.84 -12.32
CA VAL A 219 5.79 5.69 -11.08
C VAL A 219 6.01 7.07 -10.47
N ALA A 220 5.59 7.22 -9.22
CA ALA A 220 5.96 8.29 -8.32
C ALA A 220 7.02 7.74 -7.37
N ASP A 221 8.28 8.13 -7.62
CA ASP A 221 9.39 7.86 -6.70
C ASP A 221 9.17 8.53 -5.33
N GLU A 222 10.05 8.28 -4.37
CA GLU A 222 9.93 8.81 -2.99
C GLU A 222 9.64 10.31 -2.94
N ARG A 223 10.37 11.10 -3.75
CA ARG A 223 10.17 12.55 -3.81
C ARG A 223 8.80 12.89 -4.38
N THR A 224 8.39 12.25 -5.47
CA THR A 224 7.09 12.50 -6.13
C THR A 224 5.92 12.02 -5.27
N ALA A 225 6.06 10.87 -4.63
CA ALA A 225 5.12 10.35 -3.65
C ALA A 225 4.99 11.33 -2.48
N ALA A 226 6.10 11.85 -1.95
CA ALA A 226 6.09 12.87 -0.92
C ALA A 226 5.40 14.17 -1.39
N MET A 227 5.50 14.56 -2.66
CA MET A 227 4.77 15.74 -3.17
C MET A 227 3.26 15.53 -3.21
N LEU A 228 2.80 14.31 -3.46
CA LEU A 228 1.39 14.01 -3.74
C LEU A 228 0.64 13.44 -2.54
N LEU A 229 1.26 12.60 -1.71
CA LEU A 229 0.57 11.81 -0.70
C LEU A 229 0.41 12.54 0.64
N PRO A 230 -0.69 12.30 1.37
CA PRO A 230 -0.98 12.99 2.62
C PRO A 230 -0.11 12.47 3.78
N PRO A 231 0.06 13.26 4.85
CA PRO A 231 0.82 12.86 6.04
C PRO A 231 0.30 11.58 6.69
N SER A 232 -0.98 11.26 6.51
CA SER A 232 -1.61 10.08 7.11
C SER A 232 -0.97 8.75 6.68
N LEU A 233 -0.36 8.70 5.49
CA LEU A 233 0.38 7.54 4.98
C LEU A 233 1.82 7.41 5.54
N TYR A 234 2.35 8.45 6.19
CA TYR A 234 3.71 8.48 6.75
C TYR A 234 3.75 8.29 8.28
N LYS A 235 2.61 7.99 8.91
CA LYS A 235 2.51 7.84 10.39
C LYS A 235 3.32 6.70 11.00
N HIS A 236 3.69 5.73 10.17
CA HIS A 236 4.39 4.51 10.56
C HIS A 236 5.80 4.46 9.98
N THR A 237 6.29 5.57 9.43
CA THR A 237 7.64 5.68 8.90
C THR A 237 8.67 5.27 9.95
N THR A 238 9.54 4.33 9.61
CA THR A 238 10.53 3.76 10.53
C THR A 238 11.81 4.57 10.62
N SER A 239 12.02 5.53 9.70
CA SER A 239 13.22 6.36 9.59
C SER A 239 12.90 7.85 9.74
N LYS A 240 13.55 8.51 10.70
CA LYS A 240 13.45 9.96 10.89
C LYS A 240 13.82 10.74 9.63
N ARG A 241 14.88 10.32 8.93
CA ARG A 241 15.35 10.93 7.69
C ARG A 241 14.24 11.05 6.63
N VAL A 242 13.46 9.98 6.45
CA VAL A 242 12.35 9.96 5.48
C VAL A 242 11.27 10.98 5.87
N LEU A 243 11.01 11.17 7.17
CA LEU A 243 10.08 12.21 7.63
C LEU A 243 10.63 13.63 7.47
N GLU A 244 11.93 13.83 7.64
CA GLU A 244 12.58 15.12 7.41
C GLU A 244 12.57 15.47 5.90
N GLU A 245 12.89 14.52 5.03
CA GLU A 245 12.81 14.67 3.57
C GLU A 245 11.36 14.88 3.10
N TYR A 246 10.40 14.15 3.67
CA TYR A 246 8.98 14.41 3.47
C TYR A 246 8.68 15.85 3.90
N SER A 247 9.04 16.27 5.10
CA SER A 247 8.75 17.62 5.61
C SER A 247 9.34 18.73 4.74
N ALA A 248 10.52 18.54 4.18
CA ALA A 248 11.19 19.50 3.30
C ALA A 248 10.61 19.56 1.86
N THR A 249 9.81 18.58 1.46
CA THR A 249 9.27 18.49 0.10
C THR A 249 8.07 19.43 -0.09
N ARG A 250 8.07 20.22 -1.17
CA ARG A 250 6.95 21.11 -1.51
C ARG A 250 5.73 20.28 -1.95
N PRO A 251 4.58 20.35 -1.25
CA PRO A 251 3.39 19.59 -1.64
C PRO A 251 2.78 20.11 -2.95
N ILE A 252 2.12 19.20 -3.69
CA ILE A 252 1.33 19.47 -4.89
C ILE A 252 -0.07 18.86 -4.68
N GLY A 253 -1.10 19.53 -5.20
CA GLY A 253 -2.44 18.93 -5.33
C GLY A 253 -3.43 19.22 -4.20
N GLY A 254 -3.28 20.33 -3.46
CA GLY A 254 -4.28 20.78 -2.48
C GLY A 254 -3.94 20.48 -1.01
N ILE A 255 -2.83 19.80 -0.73
CA ILE A 255 -2.24 19.76 0.63
C ILE A 255 -1.57 21.11 0.88
N SER A 256 -1.98 21.83 1.93
CA SER A 256 -1.26 23.02 2.35
C SER A 256 0.08 22.64 3.01
N ALA A 257 1.12 23.45 2.83
CA ALA A 257 2.41 23.21 3.50
C ALA A 257 2.27 23.17 5.04
N GLY A 258 1.30 23.92 5.59
CA GLY A 258 0.93 23.88 7.00
C GLY A 258 0.37 22.52 7.44
N ASP A 259 -0.60 21.97 6.70
CA ASP A 259 -1.20 20.67 7.01
C ASP A 259 -0.19 19.52 6.99
N ARG A 260 0.91 19.70 6.24
CA ARG A 260 1.99 18.72 6.15
C ARG A 260 2.91 18.72 7.38
N LEU A 261 3.33 19.91 7.80
CA LEU A 261 4.35 20.09 8.84
C LEU A 261 3.76 20.14 10.26
N VAL A 262 2.66 20.87 10.41
CA VAL A 262 2.01 21.10 11.71
C VAL A 262 0.65 20.42 11.81
N GLY A 263 0.17 19.81 10.72
CA GLY A 263 -1.08 19.06 10.72
C GLY A 263 -1.06 17.88 11.69
N LYS A 264 -2.16 17.73 12.43
CA LYS A 264 -2.29 16.68 13.44
C LYS A 264 -2.65 15.35 12.76
N VAL A 265 -1.86 14.31 13.01
CA VAL A 265 -2.00 13.00 12.35
C VAL A 265 -2.75 11.97 13.18
N ASN A 266 -3.17 12.32 14.40
CA ASN A 266 -3.95 11.45 15.27
C ASN A 266 -4.85 12.24 16.24
N LYS A 267 -5.72 11.51 16.94
CA LYS A 267 -6.63 12.04 17.96
C LYS A 267 -5.91 12.63 19.18
N LYS A 268 -4.62 12.37 19.36
CA LYS A 268 -3.79 12.94 20.43
C LYS A 268 -3.24 14.33 20.08
N GLY A 269 -3.57 14.86 18.89
CA GLY A 269 -3.09 16.17 18.46
C GLY A 269 -1.59 16.18 18.17
N GLN A 270 -0.98 15.05 17.80
CA GLN A 270 0.45 14.98 17.47
C GLN A 270 0.71 15.26 15.98
N THR A 271 1.82 15.93 15.68
CA THR A 271 2.41 16.02 14.32
C THR A 271 3.10 14.69 13.94
N LEU A 272 3.59 14.57 12.70
CA LEU A 272 4.38 13.40 12.27
C LEU A 272 5.66 13.23 13.10
N LEU A 273 6.40 14.32 13.32
CA LEU A 273 7.67 14.26 14.06
C LEU A 273 7.44 13.99 15.55
N GLU A 274 6.43 14.61 16.17
CA GLU A 274 6.03 14.32 17.55
C GLU A 274 5.61 12.86 17.72
N ARG A 275 4.85 12.33 16.75
CA ARG A 275 4.45 10.93 16.74
C ARG A 275 5.65 10.01 16.57
N TYR A 276 6.59 10.32 15.67
CA TYR A 276 7.80 9.53 15.47
C TYR A 276 8.61 9.45 16.77
N ALA A 277 8.88 10.60 17.40
CA ALA A 277 9.63 10.69 18.65
C ALA A 277 8.97 9.88 19.78
N ALA A 278 7.63 9.90 19.87
CA ALA A 278 6.88 9.11 20.84
C ALA A 278 6.98 7.58 20.65
N HIS A 279 7.48 7.13 19.50
CA HIS A 279 7.66 5.73 19.14
C HIS A 279 9.13 5.40 18.82
N GLU A 280 10.06 6.33 19.07
CA GLU A 280 11.47 6.13 18.80
C GLU A 280 12.09 5.21 19.84
N ILE A 281 12.73 4.15 19.35
CA ILE A 281 13.45 3.15 20.12
C ILE A 281 14.83 2.95 19.52
N ARG A 282 15.68 2.21 20.24
CA ARG A 282 16.95 1.71 19.70
C ARG A 282 16.87 0.20 19.60
N ARG A 283 17.16 -0.36 18.41
CA ARG A 283 17.19 -1.81 18.19
C ARG A 283 18.50 -2.22 17.52
N LEU A 284 18.99 -3.39 17.92
CA LEU A 284 20.11 -4.04 17.25
C LEU A 284 19.58 -4.62 15.94
N GLU A 285 20.05 -4.08 14.82
CA GLU A 285 19.75 -4.61 13.50
C GLU A 285 21.00 -5.27 12.91
N PRO A 286 20.86 -6.37 12.14
CA PRO A 286 21.94 -6.87 11.33
C PRO A 286 22.46 -5.75 10.43
N TYR A 287 23.78 -5.50 10.49
CA TYR A 287 24.44 -4.59 9.58
C TYR A 287 24.34 -5.17 8.18
N ALA A 288 23.49 -4.60 7.34
CA ALA A 288 23.50 -4.84 5.90
C ALA A 288 24.42 -3.79 5.27
N PRO A 289 25.69 -4.12 4.93
CA PRO A 289 26.51 -3.22 4.15
C PRO A 289 25.96 -3.18 2.72
N HIS A 290 25.25 -2.12 2.37
CA HIS A 290 25.48 -1.56 1.06
C HIS A 290 26.95 -1.10 1.08
N GLU A 291 27.86 -1.80 0.38
CA GLU A 291 29.23 -1.39 -0.02
C GLU A 291 30.49 -2.16 0.47
N ILE A 292 30.45 -3.26 1.24
CA ILE A 292 31.70 -4.04 1.46
C ILE A 292 31.49 -5.54 1.27
N GLN A 293 31.47 -5.98 0.00
CA GLN A 293 31.97 -7.31 -0.34
C GLN A 293 33.49 -7.28 -0.37
N ARG A 294 34.13 -7.35 0.80
CA ARG A 294 35.55 -7.71 0.88
C ARG A 294 35.70 -9.12 1.44
N ARG A 295 36.14 -10.03 0.56
CA ARG A 295 36.82 -11.29 0.88
C ARG A 295 36.03 -12.32 1.71
N GLY A 296 34.89 -12.78 1.18
CA GLY A 296 34.39 -14.14 1.42
C GLY A 296 34.09 -14.56 2.87
N ARG A 297 34.02 -13.63 3.83
CA ARG A 297 33.57 -13.88 5.22
C ARG A 297 32.41 -12.95 5.52
N SER A 298 31.21 -13.52 5.68
CA SER A 298 30.06 -12.79 6.25
C SER A 298 30.36 -12.57 7.72
N VAL A 299 30.68 -11.33 8.10
CA VAL A 299 30.72 -10.95 9.50
C VAL A 299 29.42 -10.23 9.83
N HIS A 300 28.55 -10.91 10.56
CA HIS A 300 27.28 -10.37 11.03
C HIS A 300 27.53 -9.41 12.19
N TYR A 301 27.87 -8.16 11.87
CA TYR A 301 27.87 -7.10 12.88
C TYR A 301 26.44 -6.67 13.16
N GLN A 302 26.10 -6.43 14.43
CA GLN A 302 24.84 -5.77 14.80
C GLN A 302 25.13 -4.30 15.08
N VAL A 303 24.29 -3.41 14.56
CA VAL A 303 24.39 -1.97 14.85
C VAL A 303 23.13 -1.52 15.55
N LEU A 304 23.30 -0.83 16.67
CA LEU A 304 22.21 -0.19 17.39
C LEU A 304 21.77 1.04 16.60
N ARG A 305 20.57 1.02 16.03
CA ARG A 305 20.03 2.13 15.23
C ARG A 305 18.77 2.73 15.87
N PRO A 306 18.59 4.06 15.79
CA PRO A 306 17.31 4.67 16.11
C PRO A 306 16.27 4.30 15.04
N TYR A 307 15.09 3.92 15.49
CA TYR A 307 14.02 3.39 14.66
C TYR A 307 12.66 3.67 15.32
N SER A 308 11.59 3.86 14.55
CA SER A 308 10.24 4.02 15.11
C SER A 308 9.43 2.72 15.09
N ASN A 309 9.03 2.22 16.26
CA ASN A 309 8.19 1.02 16.41
C ASN A 309 6.68 1.27 16.23
N SER A 310 6.31 2.37 15.57
CA SER A 310 4.92 2.80 15.37
C SER A 310 4.09 1.75 14.60
N TYR A 311 4.69 0.95 13.70
CA TYR A 311 3.97 -0.13 13.01
C TYR A 311 3.79 -1.37 13.89
N GLU A 312 4.74 -1.69 14.77
CA GLU A 312 4.63 -2.82 15.71
C GLU A 312 3.53 -2.55 16.72
N ALA A 313 3.46 -1.31 17.22
CA ALA A 313 2.37 -0.83 18.07
C ALA A 313 1.01 -0.84 17.35
N LYS A 314 1.00 -0.92 16.01
CA LYS A 314 -0.20 -0.97 15.18
C LYS A 314 -0.61 -2.42 14.85
N SER A 315 0.33 -3.35 14.89
CA SER A 315 0.11 -4.78 14.63
C SER A 315 -0.64 -5.45 15.80
N ARG A 316 -0.30 -5.06 17.03
CA ARG A 316 -1.07 -5.39 18.25
C ARG A 316 -2.39 -4.61 18.31
#